data_AF-A0AAV9XUJ3-F1
#
_entry.id   AF-A0AAV9XUJ3-F1
#
_cell.length_a   1.000
_cell.length_b   1.000
_cell.length_c   1.000
_cell.angle_alpha   90.00
_cell.angle_beta   90.00
_cell.angle_gamma   90.00
#
_symmetry.space_group_name_H-M   'P 1'
#
loop_
_entity.id
_entity.type
_entity.pdbx_description
1 polymer ?
#
loop_
_entity_poly.entity_id
_entity_poly.type
_entity_poly.pdbx_seq_one_letter_code
_entity_poly.pdbx_strand_id
1 'polypeptide(L)'
;MVEVNNDISKYEDFLENVLQKDLSELMKQKQDSLIKIQEIQKLRRNISLFSELGINELNTRTNLGCDLYVDTLIPNINKICVELSFGFFIELNLSEVPYVLDLKEEFENR
;
A
#
# COMPACT_ATOMS: atom_id res chain seq x y z
N MET A 1 2.05 -24.60 -47.31
CA MET A 1 3.10 -23.68 -46.81
C MET A 1 2.59 -22.27 -46.55
N VAL A 2 1.56 -21.76 -47.24
CA VAL A 2 1.06 -20.37 -47.05
C VAL A 2 0.12 -20.22 -45.83
N GLU A 3 -0.73 -21.21 -45.53
CA GLU A 3 -1.66 -21.15 -44.39
C GLU A 3 -0.95 -21.11 -43.03
N VAL A 4 0.11 -21.91 -42.86
CA VAL A 4 0.86 -22.00 -41.59
C VAL A 4 1.51 -20.66 -41.22
N ASN A 5 2.04 -19.91 -42.19
CA ASN A 5 2.62 -18.59 -41.93
C ASN A 5 1.57 -17.55 -41.52
N ASN A 6 0.35 -17.66 -42.04
CA ASN A 6 -0.73 -16.72 -41.70
C ASN A 6 -1.25 -16.97 -40.27
N ASP A 7 -1.26 -18.25 -39.84
CA ASP A 7 -1.62 -18.60 -38.47
C ASP A 7 -0.51 -18.22 -37.48
N ILE A 8 0.76 -18.41 -37.83
CA ILE A 8 1.90 -17.94 -37.02
C ILE A 8 1.82 -16.43 -36.78
N SER A 9 1.57 -15.64 -37.83
CA SER A 9 1.47 -14.18 -37.70
C SER A 9 0.31 -13.74 -36.80
N LYS A 10 -0.83 -14.44 -36.82
CA LYS A 10 -1.94 -14.17 -35.89
C LYS A 10 -1.58 -14.50 -34.44
N TYR A 11 -0.84 -15.57 -34.21
CA TYR A 11 -0.39 -15.93 -32.87
C TYR A 11 0.64 -14.93 -32.33
N GLU A 12 1.56 -14.47 -33.18
CA GLU A 12 2.53 -13.41 -32.82
C GLU A 12 1.82 -12.09 -32.48
N ASP A 13 0.85 -11.69 -33.30
CA ASP A 13 0.04 -10.48 -33.07
C ASP A 13 -0.77 -10.57 -31.77
N PHE A 14 -1.39 -11.72 -31.49
CA PHE A 14 -2.09 -11.95 -30.23
C PHE A 14 -1.14 -11.96 -29.02
N LEU A 15 0.06 -12.54 -29.17
CA LEU A 15 1.07 -12.57 -28.11
C LEU A 15 1.53 -11.16 -27.74
N GLU A 16 1.87 -10.33 -28.73
CA GLU A 16 2.40 -8.99 -28.48
C GLU A 16 1.31 -7.99 -28.08
N ASN A 17 0.19 -7.96 -28.80
CA ASN A 17 -0.81 -6.90 -28.63
C ASN A 17 -1.86 -7.18 -27.56
N VAL A 18 -2.02 -8.44 -27.16
CA VAL A 18 -2.97 -8.83 -26.11
C VAL A 18 -2.23 -9.41 -24.92
N LEU A 19 -1.59 -10.57 -25.08
CA LEU A 19 -1.11 -11.34 -23.93
C LEU A 19 -0.01 -10.63 -23.14
N GLN A 20 0.99 -10.04 -23.82
CA GLN A 20 2.06 -9.30 -23.15
C GLN A 20 1.56 -8.02 -22.47
N LYS A 21 0.59 -7.34 -23.10
CA LYS A 21 -0.01 -6.12 -22.55
C LYS A 21 -0.85 -6.43 -21.31
N ASP A 22 -1.73 -7.42 -21.40
CA ASP A 22 -2.57 -7.87 -20.29
C ASP A 22 -1.71 -8.34 -19.11
N LEU A 23 -0.65 -9.10 -19.39
CA LEU A 23 0.30 -9.52 -18.36
C LEU A 23 0.97 -8.32 -17.68
N SER A 24 1.40 -7.32 -18.46
CA SER A 24 2.03 -6.11 -17.91
C SER A 24 1.06 -5.30 -17.04
N GLU A 25 -0.20 -5.19 -17.45
CA GLU A 25 -1.25 -4.54 -16.66
C GLU A 25 -1.54 -5.29 -15.36
N LEU A 26 -1.67 -6.61 -15.41
CA LEU A 26 -1.84 -7.46 -14.22
C LEU A 26 -0.65 -7.38 -13.27
N MET A 27 0.58 -7.37 -13.81
CA MET A 27 1.79 -7.18 -13.00
C MET A 27 1.80 -5.83 -12.30
N LYS A 28 1.36 -4.77 -12.98
CA LYS A 28 1.24 -3.44 -12.38
C LYS A 28 0.18 -3.39 -11.28
N GLN A 29 -1.01 -3.93 -11.54
CA GLN A 29 -2.08 -4.01 -10.53
C GLN A 29 -1.61 -4.78 -9.28
N LYS A 30 -0.95 -5.93 -9.48
CA LYS A 30 -0.35 -6.69 -8.39
C LYS A 30 0.68 -5.87 -7.62
N GLN A 31 1.54 -5.14 -8.32
CA GLN A 31 2.56 -4.31 -7.69
C GLN A 31 1.93 -3.21 -6.82
N ASP A 32 0.87 -2.56 -7.30
CA ASP A 32 0.15 -1.52 -6.57
C ASP A 32 -0.48 -2.10 -5.29
N SER A 33 -1.14 -3.27 -5.35
CA SER A 33 -1.67 -3.95 -4.16
C SER A 33 -0.57 -4.33 -3.18
N LEU A 34 0.58 -4.83 -3.65
CA LEU A 34 1.71 -5.18 -2.79
C LEU A 34 2.29 -3.98 -2.05
N ILE A 35 2.39 -2.81 -2.70
CA ILE A 35 2.86 -1.57 -2.06
C ILE A 35 1.93 -1.20 -0.90
N LYS A 36 0.61 -1.22 -1.12
CA LYS A 36 -0.37 -0.91 -0.07
C LYS A 36 -0.31 -1.89 1.10
N ILE A 37 -0.18 -3.19 0.82
CA ILE A 37 -0.01 -4.21 1.86
C ILE A 37 1.26 -3.95 2.68
N GLN A 38 2.37 -3.58 2.02
CA GLN A 38 3.61 -3.22 2.72
C GLN A 38 3.44 -2.01 3.63
N GLU A 39 2.69 -0.99 3.21
CA GLU A 39 2.37 0.18 4.03
C GLU A 39 1.53 -0.19 5.26
N ILE A 40 0.50 -1.03 5.10
CA ILE A 40 -0.33 -1.55 6.20
C ILE A 40 0.55 -2.32 7.21
N GLN A 41 1.42 -3.20 6.73
CA GLN A 41 2.33 -3.96 7.58
C GLN A 41 3.36 -3.09 8.30
N LYS A 42 3.83 -2.01 7.65
CA LYS A 42 4.72 -1.04 8.28
C LYS A 42 4.01 -0.28 9.40
N LEU A 43 2.78 0.15 9.15
CA LEU A 43 1.95 0.83 10.14
C LEU A 43 1.67 -0.06 11.36
N ARG A 44 1.25 -1.31 11.14
CA ARG A 44 1.04 -2.31 12.21
C ARG A 44 2.28 -2.51 13.08
N ARG A 45 3.46 -2.65 12.44
CA ARG A 45 4.74 -2.81 13.16
C ARG A 45 5.05 -1.59 14.04
N ASN A 46 4.91 -0.38 13.49
CA ASN A 46 5.19 0.84 14.24
C ASN A 46 4.27 0.99 15.45
N ILE A 47 2.97 0.74 15.29
CA ILE A 47 1.99 0.81 16.39
C ILE A 47 2.30 -0.20 17.48
N SER A 48 2.65 -1.44 17.10
CA SER A 48 3.01 -2.49 18.05
C SER A 48 4.24 -2.09 18.86
N LEU A 49 5.28 -1.57 18.19
CA LEU A 49 6.49 -1.05 18.84
C LEU A 49 6.19 0.08 19.82
N PHE A 50 5.32 1.02 19.43
CA PHE A 50 4.94 2.13 20.31
C PHE A 50 4.17 1.65 21.55
N SER A 51 3.27 0.69 21.38
CA SER A 51 2.54 0.07 22.49
C SER A 51 3.46 -0.71 23.43
N GLU A 52 4.42 -1.47 22.90
CA GLU A 52 5.38 -2.26 23.69
C GLU A 52 6.32 -1.39 24.51
N LEU A 53 6.78 -0.28 23.92
CA LEU A 53 7.71 0.64 24.58
C LEU A 53 7.02 1.58 25.59
N GLY A 54 5.68 1.59 25.64
CA GLY A 54 4.91 2.45 26.55
C GLY A 54 5.18 3.94 26.34
N ILE A 55 5.57 4.33 25.13
CA ILE A 55 5.94 5.69 24.79
C ILE A 55 4.65 6.51 24.67
N ASN A 56 4.53 7.58 25.44
CA ASN A 56 3.40 8.50 25.31
C ASN A 56 3.75 9.74 24.47
N GLU A 57 5.05 10.07 24.41
CA GLU A 57 5.58 11.23 23.70
C GLU A 57 6.61 10.78 22.66
N LEU A 58 6.43 11.20 21.41
CA LEU A 58 7.32 10.81 20.31
C LEU A 58 8.07 12.04 19.78
N ASN A 59 9.39 12.06 19.95
CA ASN A 59 10.24 12.99 19.22
C ASN A 59 10.66 12.35 17.90
N THR A 60 10.26 12.95 16.78
CA THR A 60 10.48 12.41 15.44
C THR A 60 10.90 13.51 14.48
N ARG A 61 11.69 13.14 13.47
CA ARG A 61 12.04 14.02 12.36
C ARG A 61 11.05 13.81 11.22
N THR A 62 10.15 14.75 11.04
CA THR A 62 9.06 14.68 10.05
C THR A 62 9.51 15.28 8.73
N ASN A 63 9.27 14.57 7.63
CA ASN A 63 9.50 15.08 6.28
C ASN A 63 8.29 15.93 5.83
N LEU A 64 8.53 17.17 5.41
CA LEU A 64 7.51 18.10 4.91
C LEU A 64 7.42 18.13 3.36
N GLY A 65 8.27 17.37 2.68
CA GLY A 65 8.41 17.31 1.22
C GLY A 65 9.79 17.79 0.74
N CYS A 66 10.18 17.42 -0.49
CA CYS A 66 11.45 17.84 -1.12
C CYS A 66 12.70 17.65 -0.23
N ASP A 67 12.78 16.53 0.50
CA ASP A 67 13.85 16.24 1.46
C ASP A 67 14.03 17.32 2.55
N LEU A 68 12.96 18.06 2.88
CA LEU A 68 12.91 18.99 3.99
C LEU A 68 12.41 18.28 5.25
N TYR A 69 13.22 18.32 6.30
CA TYR A 69 12.92 17.63 7.55
C TYR A 69 12.86 18.61 8.73
N VAL A 70 11.89 18.42 9.61
CA VAL A 70 11.69 19.23 10.83
C VAL A 70 11.56 18.31 12.05
N ASP A 71 12.27 18.65 13.12
CA ASP A 71 12.16 17.94 14.39
C ASP A 71 10.83 18.31 15.06
N THR A 72 10.04 17.29 15.39
CA THR A 72 8.65 17.42 15.84
C THR A 72 8.46 16.61 17.12
N LEU A 73 7.87 17.24 18.13
CA LEU A 73 7.43 16.56 19.35
C LEU A 73 5.93 16.27 19.26
N ILE A 74 5.56 15.00 19.32
CA ILE A 74 4.18 14.54 19.42
C ILE A 74 3.89 14.27 20.90
N PRO A 75 3.07 15.09 21.57
CA PRO A 75 2.86 15.01 23.02
C PRO A 75 1.95 13.84 23.44
N ASN A 76 1.19 13.25 22.52
CA ASN A 76 0.33 12.11 22.80
C ASN A 76 0.15 11.25 21.55
N ILE A 77 0.49 9.97 21.63
CA ILE A 77 0.38 9.02 20.52
C ILE A 77 -0.81 8.05 20.63
N ASN A 78 -1.71 8.23 21.61
CA ASN A 78 -2.84 7.32 21.87
C ASN A 78 -3.84 7.26 20.72
N LYS A 79 -3.78 8.25 19.82
CA LYS A 79 -4.68 8.39 18.68
C LYS A 79 -3.89 8.51 17.39
N ILE A 80 -4.45 7.95 16.32
CA ILE A 80 -3.90 8.03 14.98
C ILE A 80 -5.00 8.30 13.96
N CYS A 81 -4.67 9.06 12.93
CA CYS A 81 -5.54 9.25 11.77
C CYS A 81 -5.19 8.24 10.69
N VAL A 82 -6.17 7.45 10.26
CA VAL A 82 -6.04 6.48 9.18
C VAL A 82 -6.91 6.93 8.00
N GLU A 83 -6.34 6.93 6.80
CA GLU A 83 -7.11 7.19 5.58
C GLU A 83 -8.00 5.99 5.25
N LEU A 84 -9.30 6.22 5.04
CA LEU A 84 -10.24 5.21 4.59
C LEU A 84 -10.23 5.10 3.06
N SER A 85 -10.69 6.16 2.37
CA SER A 85 -10.73 6.33 0.91
C SER A 85 -11.30 7.71 0.58
N PHE A 86 -11.15 8.16 -0.67
CA PHE A 86 -11.73 9.43 -1.17
C PHE A 86 -11.36 10.67 -0.32
N GLY A 87 -10.18 10.67 0.31
CA GLY A 87 -9.75 11.76 1.18
C GLY A 87 -10.45 11.84 2.54
N PHE A 88 -11.20 10.80 2.92
CA PHE A 88 -11.76 10.69 4.27
C PHE A 88 -10.76 10.03 5.22
N PHE A 89 -10.62 10.63 6.39
CA PHE A 89 -9.76 10.15 7.47
C PHE A 89 -10.61 9.84 8.69
N ILE A 90 -10.26 8.77 9.39
CA ILE A 90 -10.85 8.40 10.66
C ILE A 90 -9.79 8.52 11.76
N GLU A 91 -10.16 9.17 12.87
CA GLU A 91 -9.37 9.17 14.08
C GLU A 91 -9.70 7.91 14.87
N LEU A 92 -8.69 7.11 15.21
CA LEU A 92 -8.82 5.86 15.95
C LEU A 92 -7.89 5.86 17.15
N ASN A 93 -8.30 5.18 18.22
CA ASN A 93 -7.39 4.88 19.32
C ASN A 93 -6.46 3.73 18.91
N LEU A 94 -5.24 3.66 19.45
CA LEU A 94 -4.27 2.60 19.13
C LEU A 94 -4.83 1.17 19.27
N SER A 95 -5.77 0.95 20.21
CA SER A 95 -6.43 -0.35 20.41
C SER A 95 -7.39 -0.75 19.28
N GLU A 96 -7.94 0.22 18.55
CA GLU A 96 -8.94 0.01 17.48
C GLU A 96 -8.26 -0.17 16.11
N VAL A 97 -7.02 0.29 15.98
CA VAL A 97 -6.27 0.25 14.70
C VAL A 97 -6.08 -1.16 14.16
N PRO A 98 -5.69 -2.19 14.95
CA PRO A 98 -5.48 -3.53 14.41
C PRO A 98 -6.69 -4.07 13.64
N TYR A 99 -7.89 -3.85 14.18
CA TYR A 99 -9.15 -4.26 13.57
C TYR A 99 -9.40 -3.56 12.21
N VAL A 100 -9.15 -2.25 12.13
CA VAL A 100 -9.32 -1.51 10.87
C VAL A 100 -8.26 -1.91 9.84
N LEU A 101 -7.03 -2.22 10.28
CA LEU A 101 -5.99 -2.71 9.39
C LEU A 101 -6.29 -4.11 8.84
N ASP A 102 -6.86 -5.01 9.65
CA ASP A 102 -7.31 -6.34 9.20
C ASP A 102 -8.36 -6.21 8.09
N LEU A 103 -9.37 -5.36 8.28
CA LEU A 103 -10.39 -5.09 7.27
C LEU A 103 -9.80 -4.51 5.97
N LYS A 104 -8.80 -3.64 6.10
CA LYS A 104 -8.14 -3.01 4.94
C LYS A 104 -7.25 -4.00 4.19
N GLU A 105 -6.56 -4.88 4.90
CA GLU A 105 -5.76 -5.96 4.34
C GLU A 105 -6.62 -7.01 3.62
N GLU A 106 -7.79 -7.36 4.17
CA GLU A 106 -8.77 -8.23 3.48
C GLU A 106 -9.32 -7.59 2.21
N PHE A 107 -9.53 -6.27 2.19
CA PHE A 107 -10.04 -5.56 1.01
C PHE A 107 -9.01 -5.52 -0.13
N GLU A 108 -7.72 -5.33 0.18
CA GLU A 108 -6.66 -5.25 -0.84
C GLU A 108 -6.18 -6.63 -1.34
N ASN A 109 -6.50 -7.72 -0.62
CA ASN A 109 -6.22 -9.09 -1.04
C ASN A 109 -7.33 -9.72 -1.93
N ARG A 110 -8.46 -9.02 -2.12
CA ARG A 110 -9.55 -9.44 -3.03
C ARG A 110 -9.29 -9.00 -4.45
#